data_AF-A0A8H7X0A4-F1
#
_entry.id   AF-A0A8H7X0A4-F1
#
_cell.length_a   1.000
_cell.length_b   1.000
_cell.length_c   1.000
_cell.angle_alpha   90.00
_cell.angle_beta   90.00
_cell.angle_gamma   90.00
#
_symmetry.space_group_name_H-M   'P 1'
#
loop_
_entity.id
_entity.type
_entity.pdbx_description
1 polymer ?
#
loop_
_entity_poly.entity_id
_entity_poly.type
_entity_poly.pdbx_seq_one_letter_code
_entity_poly.pdbx_strand_id
1 'polypeptide(L)'
;MAGGGLRGALGIVSLVLIGGALVMMFFVVLGGVKDTTPLNKSWFLKVDTSSLPGSGRAESYWTFWKICATGGGQCGATVPALPFGYAWVGGSQGVPDGLTGPRGKGTTSAYYYYLWRFGWVFYLMSIVLTSFTFLTSALAPCSRLAAGFSGTLLAFSLFWFSLAASLMTVVFVKARDEFRDAGISASIGRYAFGFTWGAWAAMFLATVFLFMGCGVSRKGDDHVRSTKTKRSGGMMGSIPFFRRQRSRRSTRGSFVDAESQRRVKEEY
;
A
#
# COMPACT_ATOMS: atom_id res chain seq x y z
N MET A 1 -17.27 3.17 28.45
CA MET A 1 -15.83 2.80 28.33
C MET A 1 -15.51 1.85 27.17
N ALA A 2 -16.50 1.21 26.51
CA ALA A 2 -16.27 0.19 25.47
C ALA A 2 -15.57 0.69 24.18
N GLY A 3 -15.80 1.94 23.74
CA GLY A 3 -15.25 2.46 22.48
C GLY A 3 -13.72 2.69 22.48
N GLY A 4 -13.10 2.83 23.66
CA GLY A 4 -11.65 3.02 23.77
C GLY A 4 -10.87 1.72 23.56
N GLY A 5 -11.36 0.62 24.13
CA GLY A 5 -10.74 -0.71 24.00
C GLY A 5 -10.79 -1.25 22.57
N LEU A 6 -11.93 -1.09 21.88
CA LEU A 6 -12.08 -1.51 20.49
C LEU A 6 -11.12 -0.77 19.54
N ARG A 7 -10.94 0.55 19.73
CA ARG A 7 -9.99 1.34 18.95
C ARG A 7 -8.54 0.89 19.18
N GLY A 8 -8.17 0.66 20.44
CA GLY A 8 -6.84 0.16 20.79
C GLY A 8 -6.55 -1.19 20.15
N ALA A 9 -7.51 -2.11 20.22
CA ALA A 9 -7.41 -3.44 19.59
C ALA A 9 -7.25 -3.34 18.06
N LEU A 10 -8.08 -2.54 17.39
CA LEU A 10 -7.98 -2.31 15.94
C LEU A 10 -6.62 -1.70 15.55
N GLY A 11 -6.10 -0.76 16.35
CA GLY A 11 -4.78 -0.17 16.13
C GLY A 11 -3.65 -1.19 16.25
N ILE A 12 -3.68 -2.05 17.27
CA ILE A 12 -2.67 -3.11 17.48
C ILE A 12 -2.73 -4.15 16.36
N VAL A 13 -3.92 -4.60 15.98
CA VAL A 13 -4.10 -5.54 14.86
C VAL A 13 -3.56 -4.94 13.56
N SER A 14 -3.85 -3.66 13.30
CA SER A 14 -3.32 -2.95 12.14
C SER A 14 -1.79 -2.91 12.16
N LEU A 15 -1.18 -2.64 13.31
CA LEU A 15 0.27 -2.59 13.47
C LEU A 15 0.92 -3.94 13.16
N VAL A 16 0.34 -5.04 13.67
CA VAL A 16 0.82 -6.40 13.38
C VAL A 16 0.71 -6.72 11.90
N LEU A 17 -0.40 -6.36 11.25
CA LEU A 17 -0.59 -6.57 9.81
C LEU A 17 0.40 -5.75 8.96
N ILE A 18 0.66 -4.49 9.32
CA ILE A 18 1.64 -3.64 8.63
C ILE A 18 3.06 -4.22 8.80
N GLY A 19 3.42 -4.64 10.02
CA GLY A 19 4.70 -5.28 10.30
C GLY A 19 4.87 -6.58 9.51
N GLY A 20 3.83 -7.42 9.47
CA GLY A 20 3.81 -8.63 8.66
C GLY A 20 3.97 -8.36 7.16
N ALA A 21 3.28 -7.34 6.64
CA ALA A 21 3.41 -6.91 5.25
C ALA A 21 4.84 -6.46 4.93
N LEU A 22 5.47 -5.65 5.79
CA LEU A 22 6.86 -5.22 5.62
C LEU A 22 7.82 -6.40 5.55
N VAL A 23 7.70 -7.35 6.47
CA VAL A 23 8.55 -8.55 6.47
C VAL A 23 8.41 -9.34 5.17
N MET A 24 7.18 -9.54 4.69
CA MET A 24 6.93 -10.22 3.40
C MET A 24 7.53 -9.45 2.22
N MET A 25 7.40 -8.12 2.20
CA MET A 25 8.04 -7.29 1.17
C MET A 25 9.56 -7.42 1.19
N PHE A 26 10.18 -7.42 2.37
CA PHE A 26 11.62 -7.62 2.50
C PHE A 26 12.06 -9.01 2.05
N PHE A 27 11.27 -10.07 2.29
CA PHE A 27 11.58 -11.41 1.78
C PHE A 27 11.59 -11.47 0.26
N VAL A 28 10.75 -10.68 -0.42
CA VAL A 28 10.74 -10.58 -1.87
C VAL A 28 11.95 -9.79 -2.38
N VAL A 29 12.22 -8.62 -1.77
CA VAL A 29 13.36 -7.78 -2.18
C VAL A 29 14.69 -8.46 -1.92
N LEU A 30 14.85 -9.16 -0.80
CA LEU A 30 16.10 -9.85 -0.45
C LEU A 30 16.21 -11.26 -1.04
N GLY A 31 15.29 -11.65 -1.92
CA GLY A 31 15.30 -12.95 -2.58
C GLY A 31 16.63 -13.25 -3.31
N GLY A 32 17.21 -14.42 -3.05
CA GLY A 32 18.49 -14.84 -3.64
C GLY A 32 19.74 -14.15 -3.08
N VAL A 33 19.65 -13.46 -1.94
CA VAL A 33 20.83 -12.89 -1.27
C VAL A 33 21.62 -13.94 -0.48
N LYS A 34 20.92 -14.84 0.21
CA LYS A 34 21.50 -15.96 0.96
C LYS A 34 20.72 -17.25 0.67
N ASP A 35 21.43 -18.37 0.76
CA ASP A 35 20.82 -19.70 0.66
C ASP A 35 20.21 -20.15 1.99
N THR A 36 19.24 -19.37 2.49
CA THR A 36 18.48 -19.69 3.69
C THR A 36 16.99 -19.50 3.43
N THR A 37 16.14 -20.35 3.99
CA THR A 37 14.69 -20.19 3.89
C THR A 37 14.25 -19.01 4.76
N PRO A 38 13.38 -18.10 4.26
CA PRO A 38 12.63 -18.15 3.01
C PRO A 38 13.31 -17.52 1.77
N LEU A 39 14.46 -16.86 1.94
CA LEU A 39 15.15 -16.06 0.91
C LEU A 39 15.58 -16.87 -0.32
N ASN A 40 15.93 -18.14 -0.13
CA ASN A 40 16.32 -19.04 -1.22
C ASN A 40 15.13 -19.46 -2.11
N LYS A 41 13.91 -19.38 -1.59
CA LYS A 41 12.67 -19.70 -2.33
C LYS A 41 11.97 -18.48 -2.91
N SER A 42 12.41 -17.27 -2.56
CA SER A 42 11.87 -16.00 -3.04
C SER A 42 12.45 -15.61 -4.41
N TRP A 43 12.06 -16.34 -5.45
CA TRP A 43 12.35 -16.02 -6.85
C TRP A 43 11.06 -15.79 -7.62
N PHE A 44 11.11 -15.09 -8.76
CA PHE A 44 9.93 -14.72 -9.55
C PHE A 44 9.66 -15.68 -10.68
N LEU A 45 10.70 -16.03 -11.42
CA LEU A 45 10.65 -16.90 -12.58
C LEU A 45 11.82 -17.87 -12.53
N LYS A 46 11.54 -19.13 -12.83
CA LYS A 46 12.51 -20.20 -13.08
C LYS A 46 12.35 -20.62 -14.53
N VAL A 47 13.43 -20.65 -15.29
CA VAL A 47 13.46 -21.09 -16.69
C VAL A 47 14.62 -22.05 -16.88
N ASP A 48 14.40 -23.12 -17.64
CA ASP A 48 15.47 -23.96 -18.16
C ASP A 48 16.23 -23.18 -19.26
N THR A 49 17.47 -22.82 -18.97
CA THR A 49 18.33 -22.03 -19.85
C THR A 49 19.50 -22.84 -20.38
N SER A 50 19.46 -24.17 -20.26
CA SER A 50 20.49 -25.09 -20.73
C SER A 50 20.72 -25.02 -22.24
N SER A 51 19.66 -24.74 -23.01
CA SER A 51 19.69 -24.60 -24.47
C SER A 51 20.14 -23.22 -24.96
N LEU A 52 20.25 -22.23 -24.07
CA LEU A 52 20.55 -20.85 -24.45
C LEU A 52 22.07 -20.59 -24.46
N PRO A 53 22.66 -20.18 -25.60
CA PRO A 53 24.06 -19.77 -25.66
C PRO A 53 24.26 -18.52 -24.79
N GLY A 54 25.33 -18.51 -23.99
CA GLY A 54 25.63 -17.38 -23.12
C GLY A 54 24.92 -17.36 -21.76
N SER A 55 24.02 -18.32 -21.49
CA SER A 55 23.44 -18.54 -20.16
C SER A 55 24.50 -18.98 -19.15
N GLY A 56 25.34 -19.94 -19.55
CA GLY A 56 26.32 -20.60 -18.66
C GLY A 56 25.67 -21.36 -17.50
N ARG A 57 24.34 -21.56 -17.51
CA ARG A 57 23.55 -22.16 -16.43
C ARG A 57 22.48 -23.09 -17.00
N ALA A 58 22.29 -24.25 -16.37
CA ALA A 58 21.20 -25.16 -16.73
C ALA A 58 19.83 -24.53 -16.44
N GLU A 59 19.68 -23.87 -15.29
CA GLU A 59 18.46 -23.16 -14.93
C GLU A 59 18.78 -21.73 -14.51
N SER A 60 17.87 -20.81 -14.79
CA SER A 60 17.97 -19.41 -14.38
C SER A 60 16.78 -19.03 -13.51
N TYR A 61 17.10 -18.44 -12.36
CA TYR A 61 16.15 -17.97 -11.36
C TYR A 61 16.24 -16.45 -11.25
N TRP A 62 15.18 -15.74 -11.65
CA TRP A 62 15.12 -14.29 -11.56
C TRP A 62 14.69 -13.87 -10.16
N THR A 63 15.50 -13.06 -9.50
CA THR A 63 15.16 -12.38 -8.25
C THR A 63 15.19 -10.87 -8.43
N PHE A 64 14.93 -10.12 -7.36
CA PHE A 64 14.79 -8.66 -7.42
C PHE A 64 16.11 -7.96 -7.79
N TRP A 65 17.25 -8.57 -7.49
CA TRP A 65 18.59 -7.99 -7.72
C TRP A 65 19.54 -8.87 -8.53
N LYS A 66 19.26 -10.17 -8.64
CA LYS A 66 20.20 -11.17 -9.16
C LYS A 66 19.48 -12.18 -10.06
N ILE A 67 20.28 -12.83 -10.89
CA ILE A 67 19.90 -14.08 -11.56
C ILE A 67 20.76 -15.19 -10.96
N CYS A 68 20.13 -16.25 -10.51
CA CYS A 68 20.78 -17.38 -9.85
C CYS A 68 20.68 -18.65 -10.69
N ALA A 69 21.69 -19.53 -10.60
CA ALA A 69 21.68 -20.82 -11.30
C ALA A 69 20.85 -21.89 -10.55
N THR A 70 20.63 -21.67 -9.26
CA THR A 70 19.80 -22.53 -8.39
C THR A 70 18.91 -21.64 -7.53
N GLY A 71 17.88 -22.22 -6.92
CA GLY A 71 16.98 -21.51 -5.99
C GLY A 71 17.71 -21.07 -4.73
N GLY A 72 18.40 -19.92 -4.77
CA GLY A 72 19.13 -19.30 -3.65
C GLY A 72 20.66 -19.37 -3.71
N GLY A 73 21.23 -20.06 -4.71
CA GLY A 73 22.68 -20.28 -4.82
C GLY A 73 23.25 -20.02 -6.22
N GLN A 74 24.58 -19.84 -6.29
CA GLN A 74 25.33 -19.58 -7.53
C GLN A 74 24.75 -18.42 -8.34
N CYS A 75 24.64 -17.26 -7.68
CA CYS A 75 24.07 -16.05 -8.25
C CYS A 75 25.12 -15.15 -8.88
N GLY A 76 24.74 -14.45 -9.95
CA GLY A 76 25.55 -13.38 -10.52
C GLY A 76 25.68 -12.15 -9.61
N ALA A 77 26.34 -11.12 -10.13
CA ALA A 77 26.51 -9.84 -9.43
C ALA A 77 25.15 -9.21 -9.07
N THR A 78 25.09 -8.54 -7.91
CA THR A 78 23.94 -7.72 -7.51
C THR A 78 23.89 -6.49 -8.42
N VAL A 79 22.81 -6.34 -9.19
CA VAL A 79 22.63 -5.16 -10.05
C VAL A 79 21.26 -4.55 -9.77
N PRO A 80 21.20 -3.25 -9.44
CA PRO A 80 19.91 -2.57 -9.31
C PRO A 80 19.18 -2.59 -10.65
N ALA A 81 17.87 -2.85 -10.62
CA ALA A 81 17.03 -2.80 -11.82
C ALA A 81 17.58 -3.65 -12.99
N LEU A 82 18.03 -4.87 -12.68
CA LEU A 82 18.63 -5.81 -13.64
C LEU A 82 17.65 -6.05 -14.82
N PRO A 83 18.06 -5.78 -16.08
CA PRO A 83 17.25 -6.13 -17.23
C PRO A 83 17.09 -7.65 -17.36
N PHE A 84 15.96 -8.08 -17.89
CA PHE A 84 15.60 -9.49 -17.99
C PHE A 84 16.63 -10.32 -18.79
N GLY A 85 17.14 -9.76 -19.89
CA GLY A 85 18.12 -10.41 -20.77
C GLY A 85 19.56 -10.48 -20.26
N TYR A 86 19.81 -10.07 -19.02
CA TYR A 86 21.11 -10.32 -18.39
C TYR A 86 21.40 -11.81 -18.18
N ALA A 87 20.39 -12.67 -18.32
CA ALA A 87 20.54 -14.11 -18.34
C ALA A 87 21.32 -14.62 -19.59
N TRP A 88 21.39 -13.87 -20.69
CA TRP A 88 21.96 -14.35 -21.96
C TRP A 88 22.83 -13.30 -22.67
N VAL A 89 23.64 -12.56 -21.90
CA VAL A 89 24.52 -11.50 -22.44
C VAL A 89 25.54 -12.04 -23.48
N GLY A 90 25.74 -13.36 -23.57
CA GLY A 90 26.60 -14.02 -24.56
C GLY A 90 25.93 -14.44 -25.87
N GLY A 91 24.62 -14.21 -26.05
CA GLY A 91 23.90 -14.52 -27.29
C GLY A 91 22.41 -14.72 -27.08
N SER A 92 21.57 -14.26 -28.02
CA SER A 92 20.11 -14.39 -27.92
C SER A 92 19.52 -15.51 -28.80
N GLN A 93 20.36 -16.39 -29.36
CA GLN A 93 19.87 -17.50 -30.18
C GLN A 93 19.05 -18.48 -29.31
N GLY A 94 17.84 -18.83 -29.74
CA GLY A 94 16.93 -19.69 -28.98
C GLY A 94 16.16 -18.98 -27.86
N VAL A 95 16.41 -17.69 -27.60
CA VAL A 95 15.54 -16.88 -26.74
C VAL A 95 14.30 -16.45 -27.54
N PRO A 96 13.08 -16.56 -26.98
CA PRO A 96 11.87 -16.09 -27.66
C PRO A 96 11.98 -14.64 -28.13
N ASP A 97 11.57 -14.37 -29.37
CA ASP A 97 11.69 -13.04 -29.99
C ASP A 97 10.96 -11.94 -29.21
N GLY A 98 9.87 -12.28 -28.52
CA GLY A 98 9.15 -11.34 -27.66
C GLY A 98 9.97 -10.79 -26.49
N LEU A 99 10.97 -11.56 -26.04
CA LEU A 99 11.84 -11.21 -24.91
C LEU A 99 13.11 -10.48 -25.34
N THR A 100 13.54 -10.63 -26.59
CA THR A 100 14.74 -10.00 -27.13
C THR A 100 14.45 -8.59 -27.66
N GLY A 101 15.48 -7.74 -27.74
CA GLY A 101 15.31 -6.39 -28.27
C GLY A 101 16.46 -5.46 -27.94
N PRO A 102 16.42 -4.21 -28.41
CA PRO A 102 17.56 -3.31 -28.41
C PRO A 102 17.96 -2.81 -27.00
N ARG A 103 17.17 -3.09 -25.96
CA ARG A 103 17.37 -2.54 -24.62
C ARG A 103 18.20 -3.49 -23.75
N GLY A 104 18.87 -2.95 -22.73
CA GLY A 104 19.68 -3.74 -21.81
C GLY A 104 20.85 -4.45 -22.49
N LYS A 105 21.67 -3.70 -23.25
CA LYS A 105 22.77 -4.23 -24.08
C LYS A 105 22.30 -5.13 -25.25
N GLY A 106 21.15 -4.81 -25.85
CA GLY A 106 20.63 -5.59 -26.98
C GLY A 106 20.06 -6.97 -26.61
N THR A 107 19.72 -7.18 -25.34
CA THR A 107 19.28 -8.50 -24.85
C THR A 107 17.80 -8.55 -24.49
N THR A 108 17.15 -7.39 -24.29
CA THR A 108 15.80 -7.30 -23.73
C THR A 108 14.89 -6.41 -24.57
N SER A 109 13.66 -6.87 -24.80
CA SER A 109 12.59 -6.06 -25.40
C SER A 109 12.29 -4.81 -24.56
N ALA A 110 11.94 -3.70 -25.23
CA ALA A 110 11.59 -2.46 -24.55
C ALA A 110 10.41 -2.63 -23.58
N TYR A 111 9.43 -3.47 -23.94
CA TYR A 111 8.27 -3.76 -23.10
C TYR A 111 8.70 -4.30 -21.73
N TYR A 112 9.40 -5.42 -21.70
CA TYR A 112 9.89 -6.05 -20.47
C TYR A 112 10.90 -5.16 -19.72
N TYR A 113 11.74 -4.44 -20.47
CA TYR A 113 12.74 -3.54 -19.89
C TYR A 113 12.12 -2.44 -19.03
N TYR A 114 11.04 -1.81 -19.48
CA TYR A 114 10.38 -0.73 -18.76
C TYR A 114 9.42 -1.24 -17.70
N LEU A 115 8.62 -2.26 -18.02
CA LEU A 115 7.60 -2.80 -17.11
C LEU A 115 8.24 -3.30 -15.80
N TRP A 116 9.38 -4.00 -15.90
CA TRP A 116 10.13 -4.47 -14.74
C TRP A 116 10.73 -3.31 -13.92
N ARG A 117 11.38 -2.35 -14.58
CA ARG A 117 12.04 -1.23 -13.90
C ARG A 117 11.07 -0.33 -13.14
N PHE A 118 9.96 0.03 -13.75
CA PHE A 118 8.95 0.85 -13.08
C PHE A 118 8.28 0.08 -11.95
N GLY A 119 7.95 -1.20 -12.17
CA GLY A 119 7.43 -2.06 -11.10
C GLY A 119 8.36 -2.12 -9.88
N TRP A 120 9.66 -2.21 -10.12
CA TRP A 120 10.70 -2.21 -9.10
C TRP A 120 10.75 -0.92 -8.27
N VAL A 121 10.70 0.24 -8.93
CA VAL A 121 10.67 1.56 -8.28
C VAL A 121 9.41 1.71 -7.42
N PHE A 122 8.24 1.34 -7.95
CA PHE A 122 6.99 1.42 -7.18
C PHE A 122 6.99 0.49 -5.95
N TYR A 123 7.64 -0.68 -6.06
CA TYR A 123 7.81 -1.59 -4.93
C TYR A 123 8.67 -0.95 -3.82
N LEU A 124 9.81 -0.35 -4.17
CA LEU A 124 10.69 0.32 -3.22
C LEU A 124 10.04 1.55 -2.58
N MET A 125 9.32 2.35 -3.38
CA MET A 125 8.53 3.48 -2.88
C MET A 125 7.50 3.02 -1.85
N SER A 126 6.79 1.92 -2.13
CA SER A 126 5.83 1.34 -1.19
C SER A 126 6.49 0.86 0.11
N ILE A 127 7.65 0.19 0.05
CA ILE A 127 8.35 -0.23 1.28
C ILE A 127 8.68 0.96 2.16
N VAL A 128 9.21 2.04 1.57
CA VAL A 128 9.57 3.26 2.31
C VAL A 128 8.34 3.89 2.96
N LEU A 129 7.25 4.07 2.19
CA LEU A 129 6.00 4.64 2.71
C LEU A 129 5.36 3.74 3.79
N THR A 130 5.40 2.43 3.61
CA THR A 130 4.89 1.46 4.59
C THR A 130 5.75 1.47 5.86
N SER A 131 7.07 1.69 5.75
CA SER A 131 7.97 1.82 6.90
C SER A 131 7.64 3.06 7.72
N PHE A 132 7.42 4.21 7.07
CA PHE A 132 6.95 5.41 7.78
C PHE A 132 5.58 5.18 8.42
N THR A 133 4.67 4.54 7.70
CA THR A 133 3.36 4.18 8.23
C THR A 133 3.43 3.28 9.46
N PHE A 134 4.33 2.30 9.46
CA PHE A 134 4.55 1.41 10.60
C PHE A 134 4.96 2.22 11.84
N LEU A 135 5.92 3.13 11.70
CA LEU A 135 6.37 4.00 12.78
C LEU A 135 5.26 4.94 13.27
N THR A 136 4.49 5.55 12.37
CA THR A 136 3.37 6.43 12.77
C THR A 136 2.21 5.65 13.38
N SER A 137 1.99 4.40 12.95
CA SER A 137 0.94 3.53 13.47
C SER A 137 1.19 3.07 14.91
N ALA A 138 2.43 3.10 15.38
CA ALA A 138 2.76 2.86 16.80
C ALA A 138 2.07 3.88 17.74
N LEU A 139 1.78 5.08 17.24
CA LEU A 139 1.07 6.14 17.98
C LEU A 139 -0.46 6.09 17.79
N ALA A 140 -0.97 5.25 16.87
CA ALA A 140 -2.39 5.15 16.55
C ALA A 140 -3.29 4.70 17.73
N PRO A 141 -2.86 3.80 18.65
CA PRO A 141 -3.68 3.44 19.81
C PRO A 141 -3.99 4.63 20.73
N CYS A 142 -3.08 5.60 20.77
CA CYS A 142 -3.17 6.77 21.64
C CYS A 142 -3.96 7.91 20.98
N SER A 143 -3.81 8.17 19.68
CA SER A 143 -4.39 9.34 19.00
C SER A 143 -5.27 9.02 17.78
N ARG A 144 -6.45 9.65 17.70
CA ARG A 144 -7.36 9.52 16.55
C ARG A 144 -6.75 10.14 15.29
N LEU A 145 -6.07 11.28 15.45
CA LEU A 145 -5.42 11.97 14.35
C LEU A 145 -4.26 11.15 13.79
N ALA A 146 -3.50 10.48 14.67
CA ALA A 146 -2.44 9.56 14.25
C ALA A 146 -2.99 8.35 13.48
N ALA A 147 -4.13 7.79 13.91
CA ALA A 147 -4.80 6.70 13.20
C ALA A 147 -5.27 7.14 11.79
N GLY A 148 -5.90 8.30 11.67
CA GLY A 148 -6.31 8.86 10.38
C GLY A 148 -5.13 9.13 9.44
N PHE A 149 -4.08 9.81 9.94
CA PHE A 149 -2.87 10.11 9.16
C PHE A 149 -2.15 8.84 8.70
N SER A 150 -1.96 7.87 9.61
CA SER A 150 -1.35 6.59 9.27
C SER A 150 -2.20 5.82 8.26
N GLY A 151 -3.53 5.84 8.38
CA GLY A 151 -4.45 5.24 7.40
C GLY A 151 -4.31 5.86 6.00
N THR A 152 -4.22 7.19 5.91
CA THR A 152 -4.00 7.86 4.62
C THR A 152 -2.64 7.56 4.00
N LEU A 153 -1.59 7.50 4.83
CA LEU A 153 -0.24 7.16 4.37
C LEU A 153 -0.17 5.69 3.91
N LEU A 154 -0.83 4.78 4.62
CA LEU A 154 -0.92 3.37 4.23
C LEU A 154 -1.69 3.21 2.93
N ALA A 155 -2.81 3.91 2.77
CA ALA A 155 -3.61 3.86 1.55
C ALA A 155 -2.81 4.36 0.34
N PHE A 156 -2.04 5.44 0.51
CA PHE A 156 -1.13 5.94 -0.53
C PHE A 156 -0.02 4.93 -0.84
N SER A 157 0.57 4.29 0.19
CA SER A 157 1.53 3.20 -0.01
C SER A 157 0.91 2.02 -0.77
N LEU A 158 -0.30 1.62 -0.41
CA LEU A 158 -1.04 0.52 -1.03
C LEU A 158 -1.33 0.78 -2.50
N PHE A 159 -1.61 2.02 -2.88
CA PHE A 159 -1.76 2.41 -4.29
C PHE A 159 -0.49 2.08 -5.10
N TRP A 160 0.69 2.54 -4.65
CA TRP A 160 1.95 2.24 -5.32
C TRP A 160 2.27 0.75 -5.29
N PHE A 161 1.97 0.06 -4.19
CA PHE A 161 2.17 -1.37 -4.07
C PHE A 161 1.29 -2.17 -5.03
N SER A 162 0.05 -1.72 -5.26
CA SER A 162 -0.88 -2.34 -6.20
C SER A 162 -0.36 -2.24 -7.64
N LEU A 163 0.19 -1.09 -8.01
CA LEU A 163 0.88 -0.91 -9.30
C LEU A 163 2.11 -1.83 -9.40
N ALA A 164 2.92 -1.89 -8.35
CA ALA A 164 4.10 -2.76 -8.33
C ALA A 164 3.74 -4.24 -8.46
N ALA A 165 2.78 -4.73 -7.68
CA ALA A 165 2.33 -6.12 -7.67
C ALA A 165 1.69 -6.54 -8.99
N SER A 166 0.87 -5.67 -9.59
CA SER A 166 0.25 -5.93 -10.90
C SER A 166 1.29 -5.96 -12.02
N LEU A 167 2.20 -4.97 -12.09
CA LEU A 167 3.28 -4.96 -13.09
C LEU A 167 4.20 -6.17 -12.95
N MET A 168 4.61 -6.50 -11.72
CA MET A 168 5.39 -7.70 -11.42
C MET A 168 4.68 -8.96 -11.94
N THR A 169 3.38 -9.09 -11.68
CA THR A 169 2.59 -10.23 -12.16
C THR A 169 2.54 -10.29 -13.68
N VAL A 170 2.26 -9.17 -14.35
CA VAL A 170 2.19 -9.15 -15.82
C VAL A 170 3.54 -9.48 -16.45
N VAL A 171 4.65 -8.91 -15.95
CA VAL A 171 6.00 -9.19 -16.48
C VAL A 171 6.31 -10.67 -16.47
N PHE A 172 6.20 -11.32 -15.31
CA PHE A 172 6.68 -12.69 -15.15
C PHE A 172 5.68 -13.73 -15.66
N VAL A 173 4.38 -13.44 -15.66
CA VAL A 173 3.39 -14.31 -16.31
C VAL A 173 3.58 -14.29 -17.81
N LYS A 174 3.68 -13.10 -18.44
CA LYS A 174 3.94 -13.03 -19.88
C LYS A 174 5.27 -13.64 -20.26
N ALA A 175 6.35 -13.36 -19.51
CA ALA A 175 7.64 -13.95 -19.80
C ALA A 175 7.63 -15.48 -19.70
N ARG A 176 6.92 -16.04 -18.71
CA ARG A 176 6.72 -17.50 -18.59
C ARG A 176 6.02 -18.05 -19.82
N ASP A 177 4.97 -17.38 -20.28
CA ASP A 177 4.16 -17.85 -21.40
C ASP A 177 4.99 -17.82 -22.70
N GLU A 178 5.75 -16.76 -22.95
CA GLU A 178 6.71 -16.68 -24.08
C GLU A 178 7.72 -17.85 -24.07
N PHE A 179 8.26 -18.21 -22.91
CA PHE A 179 9.18 -19.34 -22.81
C PHE A 179 8.47 -20.68 -23.06
N ARG A 180 7.26 -20.86 -22.53
CA ARG A 180 6.48 -22.09 -22.73
C ARG A 180 6.05 -22.27 -24.18
N ASP A 181 5.67 -21.18 -24.84
CA ASP A 181 5.28 -21.17 -26.24
C ASP A 181 6.47 -21.54 -27.15
N ALA A 182 7.70 -21.21 -26.73
CA ALA A 182 8.92 -21.67 -27.37
C ALA A 182 9.37 -23.09 -26.97
N GLY A 183 8.56 -23.84 -26.21
CA GLY A 183 8.87 -25.20 -25.77
C GLY A 183 9.88 -25.28 -24.61
N ILE A 184 10.19 -24.15 -23.96
CA ILE A 184 11.13 -24.09 -22.84
C ILE A 184 10.37 -24.20 -21.51
N SER A 185 10.86 -25.06 -20.61
CA SER A 185 10.24 -25.24 -19.30
C SER A 185 10.41 -23.98 -18.44
N ALA A 186 9.30 -23.28 -18.19
CA ALA A 186 9.25 -22.11 -17.33
C ALA A 186 8.19 -22.23 -16.23
N SER A 187 8.53 -21.80 -15.02
CA SER A 187 7.65 -21.81 -13.85
C SER A 187 7.77 -20.53 -13.03
N ILE A 188 6.68 -20.15 -12.37
CA ILE A 188 6.61 -18.96 -11.52
C ILE A 188 6.90 -19.33 -10.06
N GLY A 189 7.60 -18.45 -9.37
CA GLY A 189 7.93 -18.64 -7.97
C GLY A 189 6.76 -18.35 -7.04
N ARG A 190 6.10 -19.42 -6.61
CA ARG A 190 4.92 -19.36 -5.72
C ARG A 190 5.14 -18.52 -4.45
N TYR A 191 6.35 -18.53 -3.88
CA TYR A 191 6.64 -17.82 -2.63
C TYR A 191 6.75 -16.31 -2.84
N ALA A 192 7.48 -15.86 -3.85
CA ALA A 192 7.61 -14.42 -4.10
C ALA A 192 6.26 -13.77 -4.45
N PHE A 193 5.45 -14.45 -5.27
CA PHE A 193 4.10 -14.00 -5.58
C PHE A 193 3.15 -14.08 -4.38
N GLY A 194 3.24 -15.16 -3.60
CA GLY A 194 2.46 -15.32 -2.37
C GLY A 194 2.79 -14.26 -1.33
N PHE A 195 4.07 -13.92 -1.14
CA PHE A 195 4.48 -12.85 -0.23
C PHE A 195 4.04 -11.48 -0.71
N THR A 196 4.15 -11.17 -2.02
CA THR A 196 3.68 -9.90 -2.56
C THR A 196 2.17 -9.72 -2.39
N TRP A 197 1.35 -10.69 -2.81
CA TRP A 197 -0.10 -10.58 -2.67
C TRP A 197 -0.57 -10.74 -1.22
N GLY A 198 0.13 -11.51 -0.40
CA GLY A 198 -0.09 -11.61 1.04
C GLY A 198 0.18 -10.29 1.76
N ALA A 199 1.29 -9.61 1.43
CA ALA A 199 1.58 -8.27 1.93
C ALA A 199 0.50 -7.27 1.50
N TRP A 200 0.06 -7.34 0.25
CA TRP A 200 -1.00 -6.48 -0.27
C TRP A 200 -2.31 -6.65 0.54
N ALA A 201 -2.73 -7.90 0.77
CA ALA A 201 -3.92 -8.20 1.55
C ALA A 201 -3.81 -7.72 3.00
N ALA A 202 -2.65 -7.92 3.63
CA ALA A 202 -2.39 -7.45 4.99
C ALA A 202 -2.45 -5.91 5.08
N MET A 203 -1.83 -5.20 4.13
CA MET A 203 -1.92 -3.74 4.05
C MET A 203 -3.34 -3.23 3.81
N PHE A 204 -4.10 -3.90 2.92
CA PHE A 204 -5.48 -3.54 2.65
C PHE A 204 -6.35 -3.68 3.90
N LEU A 205 -6.25 -4.81 4.61
CA LEU A 205 -6.96 -5.03 5.87
C LEU A 205 -6.54 -4.03 6.96
N ALA A 206 -5.24 -3.76 7.10
CA ALA A 206 -4.74 -2.76 8.03
C ALA A 206 -5.28 -1.35 7.70
N THR A 207 -5.39 -1.01 6.42
CA THR A 207 -5.97 0.27 5.97
C THR A 207 -7.42 0.38 6.42
N VAL A 208 -8.22 -0.68 6.21
CA VAL A 208 -9.62 -0.73 6.66
C VAL A 208 -9.71 -0.57 8.18
N PHE A 209 -8.90 -1.29 8.95
CA PHE A 209 -8.93 -1.23 10.41
C PHE A 209 -8.49 0.13 10.97
N LEU A 210 -7.50 0.79 10.36
CA LEU A 210 -7.09 2.15 10.74
C LEU A 210 -8.22 3.17 10.51
N PHE A 211 -8.91 3.09 9.36
CA PHE A 211 -10.05 3.98 9.09
C PHE A 211 -11.25 3.68 9.99
N MET A 212 -11.56 2.41 10.26
CA MET A 212 -12.58 2.03 11.23
C MET A 212 -12.25 2.54 12.63
N GLY A 213 -10.99 2.41 13.08
CA GLY A 213 -10.53 2.95 14.36
C GLY A 213 -10.63 4.48 14.48
N CYS A 214 -10.56 5.20 13.35
CA CYS A 214 -10.82 6.64 13.29
C CYS A 214 -12.33 6.96 13.37
N GLY A 215 -13.17 6.16 12.71
CA GLY A 215 -14.62 6.33 12.63
C GLY A 215 -15.41 5.87 13.87
N VAL A 216 -14.83 5.02 14.73
CA VAL A 216 -15.40 4.65 16.04
C VAL A 216 -15.32 5.87 16.96
N SER A 217 -16.27 6.77 16.79
CA SER A 217 -16.54 7.85 17.72
C SER A 217 -16.98 7.23 19.05
N ARG A 218 -16.68 7.90 20.16
CA ARG A 218 -17.29 7.52 21.44
C ARG A 218 -18.78 7.72 21.15
N LYS A 219 -19.58 6.65 21.15
CA LYS A 219 -20.99 6.77 21.46
C LYS A 219 -21.01 7.25 22.91
N GLY A 220 -20.75 8.55 23.09
CA GLY A 220 -21.02 9.24 24.31
C GLY A 220 -22.52 9.29 24.39
N ASP A 221 -23.04 8.92 25.55
CA ASP A 221 -24.37 9.28 25.96
C ASP A 221 -24.51 10.81 25.79
N ASP A 222 -25.04 11.26 24.65
CA ASP A 222 -25.61 12.60 24.50
C ASP A 222 -27.00 12.62 25.17
N HIS A 223 -27.09 12.09 26.39
CA HIS A 223 -28.15 12.43 27.32
C HIS A 223 -27.57 13.44 28.32
N VAL A 224 -28.22 14.60 28.43
CA VAL A 224 -27.95 15.74 29.33
C VAL A 224 -26.96 16.74 28.73
N ARG A 225 -27.32 17.95 28.27
CA ARG A 225 -28.33 18.90 28.78
C ARG A 225 -28.71 19.89 27.67
N SER A 226 -29.64 19.54 26.79
CA SER A 226 -30.37 20.58 26.04
C SER A 226 -31.52 21.04 26.91
N THR A 227 -31.30 22.13 27.65
CA THR A 227 -32.38 22.89 28.25
C THR A 227 -33.18 23.53 27.10
N LYS A 228 -34.16 22.81 26.57
CA LYS A 228 -35.18 23.39 25.69
C LYS A 228 -36.53 22.78 26.03
N THR A 229 -37.21 23.51 26.90
CA THR A 229 -38.59 23.97 26.72
C THR A 229 -39.48 23.00 25.95
N LYS A 230 -40.35 22.31 26.70
CA LYS A 230 -41.59 21.72 26.21
C LYS A 230 -42.24 22.66 25.18
N ARG A 231 -42.43 22.18 23.96
CA ARG A 231 -43.64 22.49 23.18
C ARG A 231 -43.94 21.32 22.26
N SER A 232 -45.16 20.82 22.43
CA SER A 232 -45.74 19.67 21.76
C SER A 232 -45.95 19.90 20.28
N GLY A 233 -45.95 18.82 19.50
CA GLY A 233 -46.68 18.75 18.23
C GLY A 233 -45.84 18.28 17.04
N GLY A 234 -46.29 17.20 16.40
CA GLY A 234 -46.10 17.02 14.95
C GLY A 234 -45.25 15.82 14.52
N MET A 235 -45.95 14.76 14.17
CA MET A 235 -45.54 13.61 13.36
C MET A 235 -45.04 14.03 11.96
N MET A 236 -43.74 13.88 11.65
CA MET A 236 -43.21 13.40 10.34
C MET A 236 -41.67 13.40 10.35
N GLY A 237 -41.07 12.36 9.76
CA GLY A 237 -39.63 12.12 9.74
C GLY A 237 -38.81 13.24 9.09
N SER A 238 -37.63 13.49 9.65
CA SER A 238 -36.65 14.41 9.07
C SER A 238 -35.26 13.77 9.00
N ILE A 239 -34.84 13.54 7.76
CA ILE A 239 -33.50 13.11 7.32
C ILE A 239 -32.55 14.32 7.47
N PRO A 240 -31.38 14.22 8.15
CA PRO A 240 -30.52 15.37 8.36
C PRO A 240 -29.41 15.43 7.29
N PHE A 241 -29.75 15.79 6.04
CA PHE A 241 -28.74 15.96 4.97
C PHE A 241 -28.38 17.43 4.65
N PHE A 242 -29.02 18.42 5.29
CA PHE A 242 -28.69 19.83 5.04
C PHE A 242 -28.75 20.67 6.32
N ARG A 243 -27.65 20.69 7.07
CA ARG A 243 -27.42 21.75 8.08
C ARG A 243 -26.40 22.74 7.53
N ARG A 244 -26.89 23.71 6.75
CA ARG A 244 -26.15 24.91 6.34
C ARG A 244 -25.54 25.58 7.59
N GLN A 245 -24.22 25.62 7.67
CA GLN A 245 -23.48 26.49 8.59
C GLN A 245 -23.90 27.95 8.32
N ARG A 246 -24.68 28.53 9.23
CA ARG A 246 -24.91 29.97 9.24
C ARG A 246 -23.70 30.62 9.92
N SER A 247 -22.89 31.31 9.13
CA SER A 247 -21.78 32.14 9.58
C SER A 247 -22.26 33.18 10.58
N ARG A 248 -21.68 33.20 11.78
CA ARG A 248 -21.78 34.35 12.70
C ARG A 248 -20.59 35.26 12.44
N ARG A 249 -20.75 36.16 11.47
CA ARG A 249 -19.94 37.37 11.32
C ARG A 249 -20.86 38.52 11.75
N SER A 250 -20.71 39.01 12.98
CA SER A 250 -21.40 40.24 13.40
C SER A 250 -20.37 41.30 13.72
N THR A 251 -20.52 42.39 12.97
CA THR A 251 -19.69 43.56 12.81
C THR A 251 -19.93 44.56 13.97
N ARG A 252 -18.84 44.97 14.63
CA ARG A 252 -18.43 46.32 15.09
C ARG A 252 -19.50 47.43 15.34
N GLY A 253 -19.51 47.96 16.58
CA GLY A 253 -19.78 49.37 17.01
C GLY A 253 -21.21 49.91 16.83
N SER A 254 -21.68 50.99 17.45
CA SER A 254 -21.27 51.90 18.54
C SER A 254 -22.47 52.85 18.76
N PHE A 255 -22.91 53.07 20.02
CA PHE A 255 -23.68 54.22 20.57
C PHE A 255 -24.90 54.83 19.84
N VAL A 256 -25.72 55.59 20.60
CA VAL A 256 -26.93 56.35 20.23
C VAL A 256 -28.21 55.49 20.38
N ASP A 257 -29.15 55.69 21.31
CA ASP A 257 -29.72 56.93 21.88
C ASP A 257 -30.04 56.84 23.38
N ALA A 258 -29.85 57.96 24.07
CA ALA A 258 -30.46 58.31 25.33
C ALA A 258 -31.80 59.05 25.06
N GLU A 259 -32.58 59.22 26.13
CA GLU A 259 -33.74 60.14 26.30
C GLU A 259 -35.17 59.61 26.12
N SER A 260 -35.96 59.95 27.14
CA SER A 260 -37.44 59.97 27.24
C SER A 260 -38.09 58.58 27.44
N GLN A 261 -38.78 58.25 28.54
CA GLN A 261 -39.67 59.07 29.34
C GLN A 261 -39.63 58.70 30.83
N ARG A 262 -39.24 59.69 31.64
CA ARG A 262 -39.64 59.80 33.04
C ARG A 262 -40.92 60.64 33.03
N ARG A 263 -42.08 60.07 33.35
CA ARG A 263 -43.26 60.86 33.73
C ARG A 263 -43.97 60.21 34.91
N VAL A 264 -44.09 61.05 35.91
CA VAL A 264 -44.62 60.88 37.26
C VAL A 264 -46.13 60.70 37.23
N LYS A 265 -46.67 59.94 38.18
CA LYS A 265 -47.95 60.25 38.80
C LYS A 265 -47.79 60.13 40.32
N GLU A 266 -47.89 61.26 40.99
CA GLU A 266 -48.08 61.38 42.43
C GLU A 266 -49.56 61.13 42.75
N GLU A 267 -49.84 60.63 43.96
CA GLU A 267 -50.77 61.25 44.90
C GLU A 267 -50.67 60.52 46.25
N TYR A 268 -50.24 61.26 47.28
CA TYR A 268 -50.59 61.08 48.70
C TYR A 268 -50.80 62.48 49.27
#